data_AF-A0A528TXD5-F1
#
_entry.id   AF-A0A528TXD5-F1
#
_cell.length_a   1.000
_cell.length_b   1.000
_cell.length_c   1.000
_cell.angle_alpha   90.00
_cell.angle_beta   90.00
_cell.angle_gamma   90.00
#
_symmetry.space_group_name_H-M   'P 1'
#
loop_
_entity.id
_entity.type
_entity.pdbx_description
1 polymer ?
#
loop_
_entity_poly.entity_id
_entity_poly.type
_entity_poly.pdbx_seq_one_letter_code
_entity_poly.pdbx_strand_id
1 'polypeptide(L)'
;DLLAPEIQEALPTVLGALTTASLSDDTVTARPALLTEVAGTPARSALVRALIDARLLVSDENAAGRVFVRVAHEALLRRWPRASDIVNANRNYLETRERLRADAHRWHLESRNRELLLPSGKRLAEGEELMLSRREEIDDYVLEYIEESLRAHRQKEEKDRHAALALIEAAEEAKHERLEREAERRSLAAAAANRLSRRTRNAAIVAIMLALIAGAGALVAFRAQEEARSQRDQAMRNQFLSLSFLSEQSTAAGSTEAAILLALEALPSKDQSERQYLFEAEAALYKALLAHHQIKIFRHGAGVTDTAFNPSGDRIVTASYDKTAAVWDISSGAETAVLKGHEAALERAEFSPDGSRILTAARDGT
;
A
#
# COMPACT_ATOMS: atom_id res chain seq x y z
N ASP A 1 -43.82 80.72 40.50
CA ASP A 1 -44.38 80.10 41.73
C ASP A 1 -45.85 80.44 41.98
N LEU A 2 -46.39 81.52 41.41
CA LEU A 2 -47.81 81.89 41.50
C LEU A 2 -48.75 81.10 40.56
N LEU A 3 -48.21 80.21 39.71
CA LEU A 3 -48.97 79.39 38.76
C LEU A 3 -49.24 78.00 39.36
N ALA A 4 -50.30 77.32 38.90
CA ALA A 4 -50.59 75.94 39.29
C ALA A 4 -49.38 75.01 38.99
N PRO A 5 -49.12 73.97 39.80
CA PRO A 5 -47.97 73.06 39.62
C PRO A 5 -47.88 72.48 38.20
N GLU A 6 -49.01 72.06 37.64
CA GLU A 6 -49.13 71.53 36.27
C GLU A 6 -48.66 72.52 35.19
N ILE A 7 -48.86 73.83 35.43
CA ILE A 7 -48.40 74.89 34.54
C ILE A 7 -46.89 75.15 34.75
N GLN A 8 -46.39 75.00 35.99
CA GLN A 8 -44.97 75.16 36.28
C GLN A 8 -44.13 74.01 35.70
N GLU A 9 -44.67 72.80 35.64
CA GLU A 9 -44.02 71.62 35.04
C GLU A 9 -43.81 71.74 33.54
N ALA A 10 -44.52 72.65 32.86
CA ALA A 10 -44.30 72.95 31.44
C ALA A 10 -43.04 73.80 31.18
N LEU A 11 -42.41 74.36 32.23
CA LEU A 11 -41.28 75.29 32.10
C LEU A 11 -40.04 74.68 31.42
N PRO A 12 -39.61 73.44 31.70
CA PRO A 12 -38.50 72.82 30.99
C PRO A 12 -38.70 72.72 29.48
N THR A 13 -39.88 72.28 29.02
CA THR A 13 -40.18 72.18 27.59
C THR A 13 -40.27 73.55 26.93
N VAL A 14 -40.87 74.54 27.59
CA VAL A 14 -40.94 75.92 27.07
C VAL A 14 -39.54 76.54 26.97
N LEU A 15 -38.69 76.39 27.99
CA LEU A 15 -37.31 76.88 27.95
C LEU A 15 -36.47 76.10 26.93
N GLY A 16 -36.66 74.79 26.80
CA GLY A 16 -35.98 73.94 25.82
C GLY A 16 -36.32 74.32 24.38
N ALA A 17 -37.56 74.73 24.11
CA ALA A 17 -37.97 75.25 22.80
C ALA A 17 -37.38 76.65 22.50
N LEU A 18 -37.10 77.44 23.54
CA LEU A 18 -36.61 78.83 23.44
C LEU A 18 -35.10 78.97 23.64
N THR A 19 -34.37 77.86 23.77
CA THR A 19 -32.92 77.85 23.96
C THR A 19 -32.22 76.95 22.95
N THR A 20 -30.97 77.28 22.65
CA THR A 20 -30.08 76.51 21.79
C THR A 20 -28.69 76.47 22.41
N ALA A 21 -27.98 75.35 22.28
CA ALA A 21 -26.61 75.23 22.75
C ALA A 21 -25.64 75.53 21.59
N SER A 22 -24.67 76.41 21.83
CA SER A 22 -23.57 76.63 20.89
C SER A 22 -22.69 75.40 20.83
N LEU A 23 -22.47 74.90 19.61
CA LEU A 23 -21.59 73.76 19.35
C LEU A 23 -20.09 74.12 19.47
N SER A 24 -19.72 75.40 19.56
CA SER A 24 -18.33 75.86 19.60
C SER A 24 -17.86 76.29 20.99
N ASP A 25 -18.73 76.99 21.74
CA ASP A 25 -18.33 77.76 22.93
C ASP A 25 -19.06 77.30 24.20
N ASP A 26 -19.85 76.21 24.12
CA ASP A 26 -20.52 75.57 25.26
C ASP A 26 -21.48 76.52 26.03
N THR A 27 -21.95 77.56 25.34
CA THR A 27 -22.90 78.54 25.85
C THR A 27 -24.31 78.23 25.37
N VAL A 28 -25.30 78.28 26.27
CA VAL A 28 -26.71 78.27 25.89
C VAL A 28 -27.19 79.70 25.62
N THR A 29 -27.74 79.90 24.44
CA THR A 29 -28.28 81.18 23.98
C THR A 29 -29.79 81.08 23.76
N ALA A 30 -30.47 82.23 23.74
CA ALA A 30 -31.89 82.28 23.44
C ALA A 30 -32.11 82.13 21.92
N ARG A 31 -33.11 81.33 21.53
CA ARG A 31 -33.56 81.22 20.14
C ARG A 31 -35.03 81.65 20.02
N PRO A 32 -35.44 82.28 18.91
CA PRO A 32 -36.85 82.46 18.61
C PRO A 32 -37.48 81.12 18.22
N ALA A 33 -38.69 80.85 18.71
CA ALA A 33 -39.48 79.69 18.33
C ALA A 33 -40.92 80.11 17.99
N LEU A 34 -41.61 79.32 17.17
CA LEU A 34 -43.00 79.63 16.83
C LEU A 34 -43.90 79.50 18.06
N LEU A 35 -44.87 80.40 18.23
CA LEU A 35 -45.82 80.31 19.35
C LEU A 35 -46.52 78.96 19.37
N THR A 36 -46.83 78.39 18.20
CA THR A 36 -47.46 77.06 18.07
C THR A 36 -46.56 75.91 18.53
N GLU A 37 -45.23 76.05 18.40
CA GLU A 37 -44.23 75.08 18.87
C GLU A 37 -44.12 75.13 20.41
N VAL A 38 -44.08 76.35 20.95
CA VAL A 38 -43.87 76.58 22.39
C VAL A 38 -45.15 76.40 23.20
N ALA A 39 -46.32 76.71 22.63
CA ALA A 39 -47.62 76.74 23.31
C ALA A 39 -48.53 75.54 22.98
N GLY A 40 -47.98 74.40 22.57
CA GLY A 40 -48.73 73.24 22.05
C GLY A 40 -49.72 72.55 23.01
N THR A 41 -49.77 72.92 24.29
CA THR A 41 -50.74 72.38 25.27
C THR A 41 -51.40 73.52 26.05
N PRO A 42 -52.58 73.31 26.69
CA PRO A 42 -53.21 74.32 27.53
C PRO A 42 -52.29 74.84 28.64
N ALA A 43 -51.52 73.94 29.27
CA ALA A 43 -50.54 74.29 30.31
C ALA A 43 -49.39 75.13 29.74
N ARG A 44 -48.80 74.73 28.60
CA ARG A 44 -47.75 75.50 27.91
C ARG A 44 -48.25 76.87 27.46
N SER A 45 -49.46 76.94 26.91
CA SER A 45 -50.11 78.19 26.50
C SER A 45 -50.32 79.16 27.66
N ALA A 46 -50.84 78.67 28.79
CA ALA A 46 -51.02 79.46 30.00
C ALA A 46 -49.68 79.96 30.56
N LEU A 47 -48.64 79.10 30.55
CA LEU A 47 -47.30 79.47 30.98
C LEU A 47 -46.68 80.56 30.10
N VAL A 48 -46.73 80.40 28.76
CA VAL A 48 -46.18 81.38 27.81
C VAL A 48 -46.83 82.75 27.99
N ARG A 49 -48.16 82.81 28.13
CA ARG A 49 -48.89 84.06 28.40
C ARG A 49 -48.41 84.72 29.70
N ALA A 50 -48.34 83.96 30.79
CA ALA A 50 -47.89 84.48 32.08
C ALA A 50 -46.44 84.99 32.03
N LEU A 51 -45.55 84.35 31.28
CA LEU A 51 -44.16 84.78 31.11
C LEU A 51 -44.04 86.04 30.22
N ILE A 52 -44.93 86.21 29.23
CA ILE A 52 -45.03 87.45 28.43
C ILE A 52 -45.53 88.60 29.29
N ASP A 53 -46.60 88.39 30.07
CA ASP A 53 -47.14 89.41 30.99
C ASP A 53 -46.10 89.86 32.02
N ALA A 54 -45.27 88.92 32.49
CA ALA A 54 -44.14 89.19 33.38
C ALA A 54 -42.90 89.79 32.67
N ARG A 55 -42.96 90.03 31.36
CA ARG A 55 -41.86 90.55 30.52
C ARG A 55 -40.59 89.68 30.52
N LEU A 56 -40.75 88.38 30.76
CA LEU A 56 -39.67 87.39 30.67
C LEU A 56 -39.54 86.83 29.25
N LEU A 57 -40.64 86.80 28.50
CA LEU A 57 -40.70 86.48 27.08
C LEU A 57 -41.20 87.69 26.28
N VAL A 58 -40.79 87.75 25.01
CA VAL A 58 -41.27 88.72 24.03
C VAL A 58 -41.88 87.96 22.86
N SER A 59 -43.05 88.39 22.41
CA SER A 59 -43.67 87.91 21.18
C SER A 59 -43.53 88.93 20.06
N ASP A 60 -43.21 88.48 18.86
CA ASP A 60 -43.15 89.29 17.65
C ASP A 60 -43.89 88.57 16.51
N GLU A 61 -44.56 89.31 15.62
CA GLU A 61 -45.30 88.75 14.50
C GLU A 61 -44.55 89.04 13.20
N ASN A 62 -44.25 87.99 12.44
CA ASN A 62 -43.56 88.15 11.17
C ASN A 62 -44.50 88.64 10.05
N ALA A 63 -43.93 89.07 8.93
CA ALA A 63 -44.69 89.52 7.75
C ALA A 63 -45.64 88.45 7.15
N ALA A 64 -45.53 87.18 7.57
CA ALA A 64 -46.39 86.08 7.15
C ALA A 64 -47.47 85.73 8.20
N GLY A 65 -47.69 86.59 9.21
CA GLY A 65 -48.71 86.41 10.25
C GLY A 65 -48.38 85.35 11.30
N ARG A 66 -47.11 84.91 11.38
CA ARG A 66 -46.66 83.91 12.37
C ARG A 66 -46.07 84.61 13.58
N VAL A 67 -46.59 84.26 14.75
CA VAL A 67 -46.10 84.76 16.03
C VAL A 67 -44.90 83.94 16.50
N PHE A 68 -43.78 84.60 16.75
CA PHE A 68 -42.59 84.04 17.36
C PHE A 68 -42.47 84.49 18.80
N VAL A 69 -42.02 83.59 19.67
CA VAL A 69 -41.72 83.87 21.06
C VAL A 69 -40.22 83.74 21.26
N ARG A 70 -39.62 84.65 22.03
CA ARG A 70 -38.22 84.60 22.43
C ARG A 70 -38.05 85.02 23.88
N VAL A 71 -36.97 84.57 24.51
CA VAL A 71 -36.58 85.10 25.83
C VAL A 71 -36.29 86.59 25.70
N ALA A 72 -36.85 87.40 26.59
CA ALA A 72 -36.78 88.86 26.51
C ALA A 72 -35.33 89.37 26.52
N HIS A 73 -34.47 88.72 27.31
CA HIS A 73 -33.04 88.97 27.32
C HIS A 73 -32.26 87.71 27.69
N GLU A 74 -31.16 87.44 26.98
CA GLU A 74 -30.30 86.28 27.22
C GLU A 74 -29.74 86.19 28.66
N ALA A 75 -29.54 87.34 29.33
CA ALA A 75 -29.11 87.39 30.72
C ALA A 75 -30.08 86.67 31.69
N LEU A 76 -31.36 86.53 31.31
CA LEU A 76 -32.36 85.79 32.09
C LEU A 76 -32.01 84.31 32.22
N LEU A 77 -31.42 83.70 31.19
CA LEU A 77 -31.01 82.29 31.21
C LEU A 77 -29.90 82.02 32.23
N ARG A 78 -29.11 83.05 32.58
CA ARG A 78 -28.00 82.98 33.54
C ARG A 78 -28.38 83.45 34.94
N ARG A 79 -29.21 84.49 35.03
CA ARG A 79 -29.54 85.16 36.30
C ARG A 79 -30.79 84.62 36.98
N TRP A 80 -31.62 83.85 36.28
CA TRP A 80 -32.77 83.17 36.87
C TRP A 80 -32.37 81.73 37.28
N PRO A 81 -32.18 81.44 38.59
CA PRO A 81 -31.60 80.17 39.04
C PRO A 81 -32.35 78.95 38.51
N ARG A 82 -33.68 78.94 38.64
CA ARG A 82 -34.54 77.83 38.17
C ARG A 82 -34.43 77.60 36.66
N ALA A 83 -34.35 78.65 35.84
CA ALA A 83 -34.15 78.49 34.41
C ALA A 83 -32.74 78.03 34.08
N SER A 84 -31.72 78.51 34.79
CA SER A 84 -30.34 78.09 34.61
C SER A 84 -30.16 76.61 34.91
N ASP A 85 -30.73 76.12 36.01
CA ASP A 85 -30.67 74.70 36.40
C ASP A 85 -31.33 73.80 35.34
N ILE A 86 -32.52 74.19 34.88
CA ILE A 86 -33.28 73.47 33.84
C ILE A 86 -32.50 73.42 32.52
N VAL A 87 -31.92 74.55 32.12
CA VAL A 87 -31.16 74.67 30.86
C VAL A 87 -29.86 73.86 30.95
N ASN A 88 -29.14 73.93 32.07
CA ASN A 88 -27.91 73.16 32.27
C ASN A 88 -28.17 71.65 32.36
N ALA A 89 -29.25 71.23 33.03
CA ALA A 89 -29.65 69.83 33.10
C ALA A 89 -29.99 69.23 31.72
N ASN A 90 -30.44 70.06 30.79
CA ASN A 90 -30.79 69.66 29.42
C ASN A 90 -29.68 69.95 28.38
N ARG A 91 -28.47 70.34 28.80
CA ARG A 91 -27.41 70.77 27.88
C ARG A 91 -27.07 69.72 26.81
N ASN A 92 -26.81 68.48 27.21
CA ASN A 92 -26.47 67.40 26.28
C ASN A 92 -27.58 67.16 25.24
N TYR A 93 -28.83 67.31 25.65
CA TYR A 93 -29.98 67.22 24.76
C TYR A 93 -29.97 68.37 23.75
N LEU A 94 -29.77 69.61 24.21
CA LEU A 94 -29.72 70.79 23.35
C LEU A 94 -28.58 70.69 22.33
N GLU A 95 -27.38 70.26 22.75
CA GLU A 95 -26.25 70.06 21.84
C GLU A 95 -26.53 69.00 20.78
N THR A 96 -27.08 67.86 21.19
CA THR A 96 -27.39 66.76 20.25
C THR A 96 -28.48 67.20 19.27
N ARG A 97 -29.51 67.88 19.76
CA ARG A 97 -30.59 68.43 18.92
C ARG A 97 -30.04 69.41 17.89
N GLU A 98 -29.20 70.37 18.30
CA GLU A 98 -28.66 71.38 17.39
C GLU A 98 -27.69 70.78 16.36
N ARG A 99 -26.92 69.77 16.75
CA ARG A 99 -26.07 69.01 15.82
C ARG A 99 -26.92 68.30 14.76
N LEU A 100 -27.97 67.58 15.19
CA LEU A 100 -28.90 66.91 14.27
C LEU A 100 -29.64 67.91 13.40
N ARG A 101 -29.97 69.09 13.94
CA ARG A 101 -30.60 70.19 13.21
C ARG A 101 -29.71 70.71 12.09
N ALA A 102 -28.43 70.89 12.36
CA ALA A 102 -27.43 71.28 11.36
C ALA A 102 -27.22 70.20 10.28
N ASP A 103 -27.14 68.93 10.69
CA ASP A 103 -27.00 67.79 9.77
C ASP A 103 -28.23 67.64 8.86
N ALA A 104 -29.44 67.68 9.43
CA ALA A 104 -30.70 67.60 8.70
C ALA A 104 -30.89 68.77 7.73
N HIS A 105 -30.46 69.97 8.12
CA HIS A 105 -30.49 71.15 7.25
C HIS A 105 -29.55 70.99 6.05
N ARG A 106 -28.31 70.52 6.28
CA ARG A 106 -27.37 70.21 5.18
C ARG A 106 -27.93 69.15 4.23
N TRP A 107 -28.50 68.08 4.79
CA TRP A 107 -29.13 67.02 4.01
C TRP A 107 -30.28 67.54 3.13
N HIS A 108 -31.12 68.44 3.65
CA HIS A 108 -32.19 69.06 2.86
C HIS A 108 -31.66 69.97 1.76
N LEU A 109 -30.64 70.79 2.04
CA LEU A 109 -30.01 71.66 1.04
C LEU A 109 -29.39 70.87 -0.12
N GLU A 110 -28.78 69.74 0.18
CA GLU A 110 -28.16 68.85 -0.81
C GLU A 110 -29.15 67.85 -1.43
N SER A 111 -30.42 68.26 -1.57
CA SER A 111 -31.46 67.47 -2.25
C SER A 111 -31.62 66.05 -1.68
N ARG A 112 -31.48 65.91 -0.36
CA ARG A 112 -31.62 64.63 0.37
C ARG A 112 -30.58 63.58 -0.03
N ASN A 113 -29.33 64.00 -0.22
CA ASN A 113 -28.21 63.11 -0.52
C ASN A 113 -28.06 61.99 0.54
N ARG A 114 -28.05 60.72 0.08
CA ARG A 114 -27.94 59.53 0.95
C ARG A 114 -26.62 59.45 1.71
N GLU A 115 -25.54 60.06 1.20
CA GLU A 115 -24.24 60.05 1.86
C GLU A 115 -24.18 60.92 3.12
N LEU A 116 -25.12 61.85 3.27
CA LEU A 116 -25.23 62.74 4.42
C LEU A 116 -26.14 62.19 5.52
N LEU A 117 -26.72 61.00 5.36
CA LEU A 117 -27.51 60.35 6.40
C LEU A 117 -26.63 60.04 7.62
N LEU A 118 -27.24 59.89 8.79
CA LEU A 118 -26.50 59.61 10.02
C LEU A 118 -25.70 58.31 9.86
N PRO A 119 -24.38 58.32 10.12
CA PRO A 119 -23.58 57.11 10.11
C PRO A 119 -24.00 56.20 11.26
N SER A 120 -23.82 54.90 11.08
CA SER A 120 -24.13 53.89 12.10
C SER A 120 -23.30 54.09 13.38
N GLY A 121 -23.76 53.46 14.47
CA GLY A 121 -23.15 53.58 15.79
C GLY A 121 -23.71 54.76 16.57
N LYS A 122 -22.84 55.48 17.28
CA LYS A 122 -23.26 56.44 18.31
C LYS A 122 -24.20 57.54 17.79
N ARG A 123 -23.94 58.10 16.60
CA ARG A 123 -24.73 59.21 16.06
C ARG A 123 -26.15 58.80 15.66
N LEU A 124 -26.31 57.60 15.10
CA LEU A 124 -27.64 57.06 14.78
C LEU A 124 -28.41 56.72 16.05
N ALA A 125 -27.74 56.14 17.05
CA ALA A 125 -28.35 55.82 18.35
C ALA A 125 -28.81 57.08 19.11
N GLU A 126 -28.00 58.14 19.11
CA GLU A 126 -28.36 59.45 19.69
C GLU A 126 -29.60 60.04 18.98
N GLY A 127 -29.71 59.93 17.65
CA GLY A 127 -30.90 60.37 16.91
C GLY A 127 -32.15 59.54 17.20
N GLU A 128 -32.01 58.21 17.30
CA GLU A 128 -33.10 57.30 17.63
C GLU A 128 -33.63 57.52 19.05
N GLU A 129 -32.73 57.68 20.03
CA GLU A 129 -33.07 57.96 21.43
C GLU A 129 -33.84 59.28 21.56
N LEU A 130 -33.42 60.32 20.84
CA LEU A 130 -34.12 61.61 20.81
C LEU A 130 -35.52 61.47 20.22
N MET A 131 -35.66 60.74 19.10
CA MET A 131 -36.96 60.48 18.48
C MET A 131 -37.91 59.71 19.41
N LEU A 132 -37.40 58.79 20.24
CA LEU A 132 -38.22 57.98 21.14
C LEU A 132 -38.59 58.70 22.44
N SER A 133 -37.67 59.50 23.00
CA SER A 133 -37.83 60.11 24.34
C SER A 133 -38.45 61.50 24.31
N ARG A 134 -38.21 62.30 23.27
CA ARG A 134 -38.57 63.73 23.21
C ARG A 134 -39.05 64.15 21.82
N ARG A 135 -39.83 63.31 21.15
CA ARG A 135 -40.35 63.53 19.77
C ARG A 135 -40.99 64.90 19.57
N GLU A 136 -41.78 65.37 20.54
CA GLU A 136 -42.52 66.65 20.47
C GLU A 136 -41.62 67.89 20.52
N GLU A 137 -40.35 67.74 20.90
CA GLU A 137 -39.39 68.85 21.04
C GLU A 137 -38.39 68.91 19.87
N ILE A 138 -38.62 68.11 18.82
CA ILE A 138 -37.77 68.00 17.61
C ILE A 138 -38.54 68.56 16.42
N ASP A 139 -37.87 69.32 15.55
CA ASP A 139 -38.49 69.84 14.34
C ASP A 139 -38.83 68.71 13.34
N ASP A 140 -39.95 68.83 12.63
CA ASP A 140 -40.44 67.81 11.67
C ASP A 140 -39.39 67.41 10.62
N TYR A 141 -38.61 68.36 10.11
CA TYR A 141 -37.57 68.09 9.12
C TYR A 141 -36.37 67.33 9.69
N VAL A 142 -36.12 67.44 11.00
CA VAL A 142 -35.09 66.69 11.72
C VAL A 142 -35.58 65.27 11.98
N LEU A 143 -36.87 65.10 12.31
CA LEU A 143 -37.51 63.79 12.41
C LEU A 143 -37.43 63.03 11.08
N GLU A 144 -37.76 63.67 9.95
CA GLU A 144 -37.65 63.05 8.63
C GLU A 144 -36.22 62.58 8.34
N TYR A 145 -35.22 63.40 8.65
CA TYR A 145 -33.80 63.05 8.49
C TYR A 145 -33.38 61.83 9.31
N ILE A 146 -33.80 61.75 10.58
CA ILE A 146 -33.52 60.61 11.46
C ILE A 146 -34.22 59.35 10.94
N GLU A 147 -35.49 59.44 10.56
CA GLU A 147 -36.26 58.31 10.04
C GLU A 147 -35.66 57.75 8.74
N GLU A 148 -35.27 58.61 7.81
CA GLU A 148 -34.59 58.20 6.57
C GLU A 148 -33.21 57.58 6.84
N SER A 149 -32.45 58.11 7.79
CA SER A 149 -31.17 57.53 8.22
C SER A 149 -31.36 56.12 8.80
N LEU A 150 -32.37 55.93 9.64
CA LEU A 150 -32.71 54.62 10.22
C LEU A 150 -33.18 53.62 9.15
N ARG A 151 -33.99 54.05 8.18
CA ARG A 151 -34.43 53.20 7.07
C ARG A 151 -33.26 52.75 6.20
N ALA A 152 -32.38 53.68 5.84
CA ALA A 152 -31.19 53.37 5.04
C ALA A 152 -30.27 52.38 5.76
N HIS A 153 -30.10 52.52 7.07
CA HIS A 153 -29.31 51.59 7.85
C HIS A 153 -29.92 50.18 7.89
N ARG A 154 -31.23 50.06 8.19
CA ARG A 154 -31.93 48.76 8.17
C ARG A 154 -31.85 48.06 6.82
N GLN A 155 -32.06 48.77 5.73
CA GLN A 155 -31.94 48.21 4.37
C GLN A 155 -30.52 47.70 4.08
N LYS A 156 -29.50 48.43 4.54
CA LYS A 156 -28.11 48.01 4.40
C LYS A 156 -27.84 46.75 5.20
N GLU A 157 -28.27 46.69 6.46
CA GLU A 157 -28.10 45.50 7.30
C GLU A 157 -28.82 44.28 6.73
N GLU A 158 -30.06 44.44 6.26
CA GLU A 158 -30.81 43.35 5.61
C GLU A 158 -30.09 42.85 4.36
N LYS A 159 -29.58 43.76 3.51
CA LYS A 159 -28.81 43.40 2.33
C LYS A 159 -27.51 42.66 2.69
N ASP A 160 -26.80 43.14 3.70
CA ASP A 160 -25.55 42.53 4.17
C ASP A 160 -25.82 41.14 4.77
N ARG A 161 -26.93 40.96 5.50
CA ARG A 161 -27.38 39.65 6.00
C ARG A 161 -27.73 38.70 4.87
N HIS A 162 -28.49 39.15 3.88
CA HIS A 162 -28.82 38.33 2.71
C HIS A 162 -27.58 37.92 1.91
N ALA A 163 -26.63 38.84 1.72
CA ALA A 163 -25.36 38.54 1.06
C ALA A 163 -24.54 37.51 1.87
N ALA A 164 -24.49 37.64 3.19
CA ALA A 164 -23.80 36.68 4.05
C ALA A 164 -24.42 35.27 3.99
N LEU A 165 -25.76 35.18 4.01
CA LEU A 165 -26.47 33.90 3.87
C LEU A 165 -26.21 33.24 2.52
N ALA A 166 -26.26 34.01 1.42
CA ALA A 166 -25.97 33.51 0.08
C ALA A 166 -24.52 32.98 -0.05
N LEU A 167 -23.55 33.60 0.63
CA LEU A 167 -22.18 33.11 0.67
C LEU A 167 -22.04 31.80 1.45
N ILE A 168 -22.79 31.63 2.54
CA ILE A 168 -22.80 30.39 3.32
C ILE A 168 -23.40 29.26 2.48
N GLU A 169 -24.55 29.50 1.86
CA GLU A 169 -25.23 28.53 1.00
C GLU A 169 -24.34 28.09 -0.17
N ALA A 170 -23.74 29.04 -0.89
CA ALA A 170 -22.82 28.74 -1.99
C ALA A 170 -21.56 27.98 -1.51
N ALA A 171 -21.08 28.24 -0.29
CA ALA A 171 -19.95 27.52 0.29
C ALA A 171 -20.32 26.08 0.68
N GLU A 172 -21.54 25.86 1.19
CA GLU A 172 -22.07 24.53 1.50
C GLU A 172 -22.28 23.71 0.22
N GLU A 173 -22.89 24.28 -0.82
CA GLU A 173 -23.05 23.63 -2.13
C GLU A 173 -21.69 23.24 -2.73
N ALA A 174 -20.73 24.17 -2.76
CA ALA A 174 -19.39 23.90 -3.27
C ALA A 174 -18.66 22.81 -2.45
N LYS A 175 -18.91 22.74 -1.13
CA LYS A 175 -18.38 21.69 -0.27
C LYS A 175 -19.02 20.33 -0.60
N HIS A 176 -20.33 20.28 -0.81
CA HIS A 176 -21.04 19.07 -1.21
C HIS A 176 -20.53 18.54 -2.56
N GLU A 177 -20.40 19.40 -3.57
CA GLU A 177 -19.83 18.99 -4.87
C GLU A 177 -18.40 18.45 -4.76
N ARG A 178 -17.55 19.06 -3.90
CA ARG A 178 -16.18 18.57 -3.68
C ARG A 178 -16.18 17.18 -3.05
N LEU A 179 -17.03 16.96 -2.05
CA LEU A 179 -17.15 15.66 -1.39
C LEU A 179 -17.64 14.58 -2.36
N GLU A 180 -18.61 14.88 -3.23
CA GLU A 180 -19.07 13.96 -4.25
C GLU A 180 -17.97 13.62 -5.27
N ARG A 181 -17.28 14.63 -5.81
CA ARG A 181 -16.15 14.42 -6.73
C ARG A 181 -15.02 13.61 -6.09
N GLU A 182 -14.74 13.84 -4.81
CA GLU A 182 -13.75 13.02 -4.07
C GLU A 182 -14.23 11.58 -3.87
N ALA A 183 -15.50 11.37 -3.53
CA ALA A 183 -16.09 10.04 -3.37
C ALA A 183 -16.07 9.26 -4.70
N GLU A 184 -16.42 9.90 -5.81
CA GLU A 184 -16.32 9.32 -7.15
C GLU A 184 -14.87 8.95 -7.51
N ARG A 185 -13.91 9.85 -7.27
CA ARG A 185 -12.49 9.55 -7.50
C ARG A 185 -12.01 8.37 -6.65
N ARG A 186 -12.41 8.32 -5.37
CA ARG A 186 -12.08 7.21 -4.47
C ARG A 186 -12.71 5.90 -4.93
N SER A 187 -13.96 5.91 -5.39
CA SER A 187 -14.65 4.70 -5.87
C SER A 187 -14.03 4.17 -7.15
N LEU A 188 -13.67 5.05 -8.11
CA LEU A 188 -12.96 4.69 -9.32
C LEU A 188 -11.56 4.13 -9.02
N ALA A 189 -10.81 4.77 -8.12
CA ALA A 189 -9.49 4.29 -7.70
C ALA A 189 -9.58 2.92 -7.00
N ALA A 190 -10.55 2.73 -6.10
CA ALA A 190 -10.80 1.45 -5.44
C ALA A 190 -11.19 0.36 -6.45
N ALA A 191 -12.04 0.67 -7.43
CA ALA A 191 -12.41 -0.26 -8.49
C ALA A 191 -11.21 -0.66 -9.36
N ALA A 192 -10.33 0.29 -9.71
CA ALA A 192 -9.11 0.02 -10.46
C ALA A 192 -8.12 -0.86 -9.68
N ALA A 193 -7.89 -0.55 -8.40
CA ALA A 193 -7.03 -1.35 -7.52
C ALA A 193 -7.56 -2.79 -7.36
N ASN A 194 -8.87 -2.95 -7.20
CA ASN A 194 -9.49 -4.27 -7.06
C ASN A 194 -9.39 -5.10 -8.35
N ARG A 195 -9.49 -4.47 -9.53
CA ARG A 195 -9.24 -5.14 -10.83
C ARG A 195 -7.80 -5.63 -10.94
N LEU A 196 -6.82 -4.83 -10.52
CA LEU A 196 -5.41 -5.21 -10.54
C LEU A 196 -5.12 -6.37 -9.56
N SER A 197 -5.70 -6.31 -8.34
CA SER A 197 -5.60 -7.37 -7.34
C SER A 197 -6.23 -8.69 -7.83
N ARG A 198 -7.39 -8.64 -8.49
CA ARG A 198 -8.00 -9.84 -9.08
C ARG A 198 -7.13 -10.44 -10.20
N ARG A 199 -6.54 -9.61 -11.06
CA ARG A 199 -5.64 -10.09 -12.12
C ARG A 199 -4.39 -10.77 -11.54
N THR A 200 -3.75 -10.15 -10.56
CA THR A 200 -2.55 -10.71 -9.91
C THR A 200 -2.87 -11.99 -9.15
N ARG A 201 -3.99 -12.04 -8.41
CA ARG A 201 -4.45 -13.26 -7.74
C ARG A 201 -4.76 -14.38 -8.72
N ASN A 202 -5.48 -14.09 -9.81
CA ASN A 202 -5.79 -15.10 -10.83
C ASN A 202 -4.52 -15.58 -11.54
N ALA A 203 -3.58 -14.68 -11.85
CA ALA A 203 -2.28 -15.05 -12.41
C ALA A 203 -1.48 -15.95 -11.46
N ALA A 204 -1.48 -15.66 -10.15
CA ALA A 204 -0.85 -16.51 -9.14
C ALA A 204 -1.51 -17.89 -9.06
N ILE A 205 -2.84 -17.97 -9.09
CA ILE A 205 -3.57 -19.25 -9.11
C ILE A 205 -3.20 -20.07 -10.36
N VAL A 206 -3.15 -19.44 -11.54
CA VAL A 206 -2.75 -20.12 -12.79
C VAL A 206 -1.30 -20.60 -12.71
N ALA A 207 -0.38 -19.79 -12.17
CA ALA A 207 1.01 -20.18 -11.98
C ALA A 207 1.16 -21.39 -11.03
N ILE A 208 0.43 -21.40 -9.92
CA ILE A 208 0.40 -22.53 -8.98
C ILE A 208 -0.15 -23.79 -9.67
N MET A 209 -1.24 -23.68 -10.42
CA MET A 209 -1.80 -24.81 -11.18
C MET A 209 -0.82 -25.37 -12.21
N LEU A 210 -0.13 -24.51 -12.97
CA LEU A 210 0.89 -24.93 -13.93
C LEU A 210 2.07 -25.63 -13.23
N ALA A 211 2.52 -25.12 -12.08
CA ALA A 211 3.58 -25.75 -11.30
C ALA A 211 3.16 -27.14 -10.76
N LEU A 212 1.91 -27.28 -10.31
CA LEU A 212 1.37 -28.58 -9.88
C LEU A 212 1.27 -29.58 -11.03
N ILE A 213 0.81 -29.15 -12.21
CA ILE A 213 0.75 -30.01 -13.41
C ILE A 213 2.15 -30.44 -13.83
N ALA A 214 3.12 -29.52 -13.85
CA ALA A 214 4.51 -29.85 -14.17
C ALA A 214 5.12 -30.81 -13.15
N GLY A 215 4.88 -30.59 -11.85
CA GLY A 215 5.33 -31.48 -10.77
C GLY A 215 4.73 -32.88 -10.87
N ALA A 216 3.44 -32.99 -11.16
CA ALA A 216 2.78 -34.28 -11.41
C ALA A 216 3.37 -35.00 -12.63
N GLY A 217 3.61 -34.27 -13.73
CA GLY A 217 4.25 -34.80 -14.93
C GLY A 217 5.67 -35.33 -14.65
N ALA A 218 6.48 -34.59 -13.90
CA ALA A 218 7.82 -35.01 -13.50
C ALA A 218 7.79 -36.27 -12.61
N LEU A 219 6.84 -36.37 -11.68
CA LEU A 219 6.68 -37.54 -10.82
C LEU A 219 6.30 -38.79 -11.63
N VAL A 220 5.39 -38.66 -12.59
CA VAL A 220 5.01 -39.76 -13.49
C VAL A 220 6.20 -40.19 -14.35
N ALA A 221 6.94 -39.23 -14.93
CA ALA A 221 8.13 -39.53 -15.72
C ALA A 221 9.22 -40.25 -14.90
N PHE A 222 9.43 -39.82 -13.65
CA PHE A 222 10.38 -40.47 -12.74
C PHE A 222 9.98 -41.92 -12.45
N ARG A 223 8.70 -42.17 -12.12
CA ARG A 223 8.20 -43.53 -11.88
C ARG A 223 8.31 -44.41 -13.14
N ALA A 224 7.95 -43.89 -14.30
CA ALA A 224 8.07 -44.60 -15.57
C ALA A 224 9.55 -44.96 -15.87
N GLN A 225 10.49 -44.08 -15.56
CA GLN A 225 11.91 -44.34 -15.74
C GLN A 225 12.44 -45.40 -14.77
N GLU A 226 11.95 -45.42 -13.53
CA GLU A 226 12.31 -46.41 -12.53
C GLU A 226 11.79 -47.81 -12.90
N GLU A 227 10.53 -47.91 -13.37
CA GLU A 227 9.97 -49.15 -13.90
C GLU A 227 10.75 -49.68 -15.12
N ALA A 228 11.08 -48.78 -16.07
CA ALA A 228 11.87 -49.16 -17.25
C ALA A 228 13.28 -49.67 -16.87
N ARG A 229 13.91 -49.08 -15.86
CA ARG A 229 15.20 -49.57 -15.32
C ARG A 229 15.06 -50.96 -14.72
N SER A 230 14.04 -51.17 -13.87
CA SER A 230 13.80 -52.49 -13.27
C SER A 230 13.56 -53.57 -14.32
N GLN A 231 12.78 -53.29 -15.37
CA GLN A 231 12.54 -54.25 -16.45
C GLN A 231 13.83 -54.58 -17.22
N ARG A 232 14.65 -53.56 -17.49
CA ARG A 232 15.96 -53.73 -18.14
C ARG A 232 16.89 -54.60 -17.30
N ASP A 233 16.97 -54.33 -16.00
CA ASP A 233 17.83 -55.09 -15.07
C ASP A 233 17.39 -56.57 -14.97
N GLN A 234 16.08 -56.82 -14.94
CA GLN A 234 15.52 -58.17 -14.97
C GLN A 234 15.85 -58.90 -16.28
N ALA A 235 15.68 -58.24 -17.42
CA ALA A 235 15.98 -58.82 -18.73
C ALA A 235 17.47 -59.19 -18.85
N MET A 236 18.37 -58.32 -18.39
CA MET A 236 19.80 -58.60 -18.35
C MET A 236 20.13 -59.79 -17.45
N ARG A 237 19.59 -59.84 -16.22
CA ARG A 237 19.78 -60.98 -15.30
C ARG A 237 19.34 -62.30 -15.92
N ASN A 238 18.19 -62.34 -16.59
CA ASN A 238 17.71 -63.55 -17.26
C ASN A 238 18.63 -63.97 -18.41
N GLN A 239 19.15 -63.02 -19.19
CA GLN A 239 20.13 -63.30 -20.24
C GLN A 239 21.40 -63.92 -19.65
N PHE A 240 21.91 -63.39 -18.54
CA PHE A 240 23.09 -63.93 -17.85
C PHE A 240 22.90 -65.34 -17.32
N LEU A 241 21.78 -65.59 -16.65
CA LEU A 241 21.46 -66.92 -16.13
C LEU A 241 21.34 -67.94 -17.27
N SER A 242 20.73 -67.53 -18.40
CA SER A 242 20.64 -68.36 -19.60
C SER A 242 22.03 -68.70 -20.17
N LEU A 243 22.92 -67.71 -20.32
CA LEU A 243 24.28 -67.94 -20.83
C LEU A 243 25.12 -68.81 -19.89
N SER A 244 25.00 -68.60 -18.58
CA SER A 244 25.69 -69.41 -17.57
C SER A 244 25.21 -70.87 -17.62
N PHE A 245 23.89 -71.08 -17.73
CA PHE A 245 23.30 -72.41 -17.89
C PHE A 245 23.78 -73.11 -19.17
N LEU A 246 23.82 -72.38 -20.30
CA LEU A 246 24.33 -72.91 -21.57
C LEU A 246 25.82 -73.25 -21.51
N SER A 247 26.62 -72.47 -20.76
CA SER A 247 28.03 -72.79 -20.51
C SER A 247 28.19 -74.09 -19.71
N GLU A 248 27.42 -74.26 -18.63
CA GLU A 248 27.44 -75.48 -17.83
C GLU A 248 27.01 -76.70 -18.67
N GLN A 249 25.96 -76.56 -19.47
CA GLN A 249 25.49 -77.61 -20.37
C GLN A 249 26.57 -77.99 -21.40
N SER A 250 27.25 -76.99 -21.98
CA SER A 250 28.34 -77.19 -22.94
C SER A 250 29.56 -77.87 -22.31
N THR A 251 29.85 -77.54 -21.04
CA THR A 251 30.91 -78.19 -20.25
C THR A 251 30.59 -79.66 -20.03
N ALA A 252 29.34 -79.98 -19.63
CA ALA A 252 28.89 -81.36 -19.43
C ALA A 252 28.90 -82.18 -20.73
N ALA A 253 28.68 -81.53 -21.88
CA ALA A 253 28.75 -82.14 -23.20
C ALA A 253 30.18 -82.33 -23.74
N GLY A 254 31.21 -81.85 -23.02
CA GLY A 254 32.62 -81.95 -23.43
C GLY A 254 33.10 -80.84 -24.37
N SER A 255 32.23 -79.89 -24.74
CA SER A 255 32.57 -78.74 -25.60
C SER A 255 33.12 -77.57 -24.78
N THR A 256 34.31 -77.75 -24.22
CA THR A 256 34.90 -76.81 -23.24
C THR A 256 35.17 -75.42 -23.81
N GLU A 257 35.53 -75.29 -25.09
CA GLU A 257 35.76 -73.99 -25.73
C GLU A 257 34.47 -73.16 -25.84
N ALA A 258 33.37 -73.78 -26.28
CA ALA A 258 32.06 -73.13 -26.34
C ALA A 258 31.57 -72.74 -24.93
N ALA A 259 31.83 -73.59 -23.93
CA ALA A 259 31.50 -73.30 -22.54
C ALA A 259 32.26 -72.07 -22.01
N ILE A 260 33.56 -71.95 -22.30
CA ILE A 260 34.37 -70.80 -21.89
C ILE A 260 33.85 -69.51 -22.54
N LEU A 261 33.55 -69.52 -23.84
CA LEU A 261 33.04 -68.34 -24.54
C LEU A 261 31.68 -67.88 -24.01
N LEU A 262 30.76 -68.82 -23.74
CA LEU A 262 29.45 -68.51 -23.17
C LEU A 262 29.55 -67.93 -21.75
N ALA A 263 30.47 -68.46 -20.93
CA ALA A 263 30.69 -67.94 -19.58
C ALA A 263 31.36 -66.55 -19.59
N LEU A 264 32.29 -66.30 -20.52
CA LEU A 264 32.91 -64.99 -20.69
C LEU A 264 31.90 -63.93 -21.17
N GLU A 265 31.00 -64.28 -22.10
CA GLU A 265 29.92 -63.38 -22.53
C GLU A 265 28.93 -63.08 -21.40
N ALA A 266 28.76 -64.03 -20.48
CA ALA A 266 27.95 -63.85 -19.27
C ALA A 266 28.63 -62.98 -18.19
N LEU A 267 29.89 -62.58 -18.35
CA LEU A 267 30.56 -61.69 -17.41
C LEU A 267 30.50 -60.22 -17.85
N PRO A 268 30.44 -59.27 -16.90
CA PRO A 268 30.47 -57.85 -17.24
C PRO A 268 31.85 -57.47 -17.79
N SER A 269 31.88 -56.77 -18.93
CA SER A 269 33.10 -56.21 -19.50
C SER A 269 33.31 -54.75 -19.05
N LYS A 270 34.55 -54.25 -19.18
CA LYS A 270 34.92 -52.89 -18.75
C LYS A 270 34.14 -51.78 -19.47
N ASP A 271 33.68 -52.05 -20.69
CA ASP A 271 32.84 -51.13 -21.49
C ASP A 271 31.35 -51.23 -21.17
N GLN A 272 30.93 -52.23 -20.38
CA GLN A 272 29.54 -52.49 -20.01
C GLN A 272 29.33 -52.30 -18.51
N SER A 273 29.62 -51.09 -18.02
CA SER A 273 29.51 -50.71 -16.60
C SER A 273 28.12 -50.85 -15.99
N GLU A 274 27.08 -51.04 -16.81
CA GLU A 274 25.69 -51.27 -16.40
C GLU A 274 25.38 -52.74 -16.08
N ARG A 275 26.24 -53.70 -16.46
CA ARG A 275 26.00 -55.12 -16.22
C ARG A 275 26.37 -55.48 -14.77
N GLN A 276 25.39 -55.99 -14.03
CA GLN A 276 25.61 -56.46 -12.67
C GLN A 276 26.40 -57.78 -12.67
N TYR A 277 27.47 -57.82 -11.89
CA TYR A 277 28.22 -59.04 -11.64
C TYR A 277 27.33 -60.10 -10.96
N LEU A 278 27.34 -61.31 -11.51
CA LEU A 278 26.64 -62.48 -10.96
C LEU A 278 27.64 -63.60 -10.73
N PHE A 279 27.58 -64.20 -9.55
CA PHE A 279 28.50 -65.27 -9.13
C PHE A 279 28.37 -66.52 -10.00
N GLU A 280 27.16 -66.78 -10.52
CA GLU A 280 26.83 -67.94 -11.35
C GLU A 280 27.65 -67.98 -12.65
N ALA A 281 27.89 -66.83 -13.28
CA ALA A 281 28.67 -66.73 -14.52
C ALA A 281 30.16 -67.02 -14.28
N GLU A 282 30.72 -66.52 -13.17
CA GLU A 282 32.10 -66.82 -12.80
C GLU A 282 32.29 -68.29 -12.41
N ALA A 283 31.32 -68.85 -11.67
CA ALA A 283 31.34 -70.27 -11.33
C ALA A 283 31.27 -71.17 -12.57
N ALA A 284 30.46 -70.81 -13.57
CA ALA A 284 30.41 -71.51 -14.85
C ALA A 284 31.75 -71.43 -15.60
N LEU A 285 32.41 -70.27 -15.61
CA LEU A 285 33.73 -70.10 -16.21
C LEU A 285 34.78 -71.01 -15.55
N TYR A 286 34.84 -71.04 -14.21
CA TYR A 286 35.79 -71.91 -13.49
C TYR A 286 35.56 -73.38 -13.79
N LYS A 287 34.29 -73.84 -13.83
CA LYS A 287 33.97 -75.23 -14.19
C LYS A 287 34.44 -75.58 -15.60
N ALA A 288 34.17 -74.69 -16.56
CA ALA A 288 34.58 -74.89 -17.95
C ALA A 288 36.11 -74.96 -18.10
N LEU A 289 36.84 -74.08 -17.40
CA LEU A 289 38.30 -74.08 -17.35
C LEU A 289 38.86 -75.36 -16.71
N LEU A 290 38.30 -75.81 -15.59
CA LEU A 290 38.74 -77.05 -14.94
C LEU A 290 38.48 -78.30 -15.81
N ALA A 291 37.32 -78.35 -16.48
CA ALA A 291 37.00 -79.44 -17.41
C ALA A 291 37.93 -79.47 -18.63
N HIS A 292 38.53 -78.33 -18.99
CA HIS A 292 39.51 -78.25 -20.07
C HIS A 292 40.86 -78.90 -19.73
N HIS A 293 41.22 -79.04 -18.44
CA HIS A 293 42.48 -79.68 -18.03
C HIS A 293 42.44 -81.20 -18.24
N GLN A 294 43.21 -81.71 -19.20
CA GLN A 294 43.35 -83.16 -19.44
C GLN A 294 44.47 -83.77 -18.58
N ILE A 295 44.12 -84.68 -17.66
CA ILE A 295 45.08 -85.57 -16.99
C ILE A 295 45.15 -86.88 -17.77
N LYS A 296 46.35 -87.30 -18.17
CA LYS A 296 46.59 -88.60 -18.81
C LYS A 296 47.46 -89.48 -17.92
N ILE A 297 47.13 -90.77 -17.86
CA ILE A 297 47.81 -91.76 -17.02
C ILE A 297 48.51 -92.76 -17.93
N PHE A 298 49.83 -92.83 -17.85
CA PHE A 298 50.67 -93.81 -18.55
C PHE A 298 51.02 -94.96 -17.60
N ARG A 299 50.98 -96.21 -18.06
CA ARG A 299 51.09 -97.39 -17.19
C ARG A 299 52.23 -98.31 -17.63
N HIS A 300 53.03 -98.74 -16.66
CA HIS A 300 54.06 -99.75 -16.80
C HIS A 300 53.74 -101.00 -15.97
N GLY A 301 54.45 -102.10 -16.25
CA GLY A 301 54.29 -103.38 -15.52
C GLY A 301 54.96 -103.39 -14.13
N ALA A 302 55.79 -102.39 -13.84
CA ALA A 302 56.45 -102.17 -12.56
C ALA A 302 56.61 -100.66 -12.29
N GLY A 303 57.32 -100.31 -11.21
CA GLY A 303 57.56 -98.91 -10.87
C GLY A 303 58.32 -98.16 -11.97
N VAL A 304 57.80 -96.99 -12.35
CA VAL A 304 58.47 -96.05 -13.26
C VAL A 304 59.62 -95.39 -12.50
N THR A 305 60.81 -95.40 -13.09
CA THR A 305 62.05 -94.91 -12.49
C THR A 305 62.43 -93.52 -12.96
N ASP A 306 62.13 -93.20 -14.22
CA ASP A 306 62.47 -91.93 -14.83
C ASP A 306 61.47 -91.56 -15.94
N THR A 307 61.34 -90.27 -16.23
CA THR A 307 60.45 -89.75 -17.27
C THR A 307 61.03 -88.48 -17.88
N ALA A 308 60.96 -88.34 -19.20
CA ALA A 308 61.40 -87.14 -19.90
C ALA A 308 60.46 -86.78 -21.07
N PHE A 309 60.20 -85.49 -21.26
CA PHE A 309 59.56 -85.00 -22.49
C PHE A 309 60.58 -84.96 -23.62
N ASN A 310 60.10 -85.16 -24.84
CA ASN A 310 60.88 -84.78 -26.00
C ASN A 310 60.89 -83.25 -26.18
N PRO A 311 61.83 -82.69 -26.96
CA PRO A 311 61.97 -81.24 -27.12
C PRO A 311 60.74 -80.51 -27.65
N SER A 312 59.91 -81.17 -28.48
CA SER A 312 58.66 -80.61 -29.01
C SER A 312 57.48 -80.71 -28.04
N GLY A 313 57.60 -81.46 -26.95
CA GLY A 313 56.56 -81.60 -25.93
C GLY A 313 55.30 -82.35 -26.42
N ASP A 314 55.40 -83.14 -27.50
CA ASP A 314 54.34 -83.99 -28.04
C ASP A 314 54.49 -85.46 -27.63
N ARG A 315 55.68 -85.86 -27.15
CA ARG A 315 55.95 -87.21 -26.65
C ARG A 315 56.65 -87.21 -25.29
N ILE A 316 56.43 -88.28 -24.54
CA ILE A 316 57.12 -88.58 -23.28
C ILE A 316 57.83 -89.93 -23.44
N VAL A 317 59.04 -90.06 -22.91
CA VAL A 317 59.69 -91.35 -22.69
C VAL A 317 59.70 -91.65 -21.20
N THR A 318 59.44 -92.89 -20.85
CA THR A 318 59.44 -93.37 -19.46
C THR A 318 60.33 -94.59 -19.34
N ALA A 319 61.10 -94.69 -18.26
CA ALA A 319 61.89 -95.86 -17.88
C ALA A 319 61.21 -96.62 -16.74
N SER A 320 61.32 -97.95 -16.72
CA SER A 320 60.64 -98.77 -15.73
C SER A 320 61.49 -99.93 -15.20
N TYR A 321 61.20 -100.30 -13.95
CA TYR A 321 61.71 -101.52 -13.32
C TYR A 321 61.28 -102.81 -14.05
N ASP A 322 60.32 -102.74 -14.99
CA ASP A 322 59.89 -103.87 -15.83
C ASP A 322 60.87 -104.20 -16.97
N LYS A 323 62.05 -103.55 -16.98
CA LYS A 323 63.13 -103.72 -17.95
C LYS A 323 62.82 -103.15 -19.34
N THR A 324 61.84 -102.26 -19.42
CA THR A 324 61.49 -101.56 -20.66
C THR A 324 61.49 -100.06 -20.47
N ALA A 325 61.74 -99.33 -21.56
CA ALA A 325 61.36 -97.94 -21.68
C ALA A 325 60.19 -97.82 -22.68
N ALA A 326 59.22 -96.96 -22.41
CA ALA A 326 58.07 -96.74 -23.29
C ALA A 326 58.04 -95.29 -23.77
N VAL A 327 57.61 -95.08 -25.02
CA VAL A 327 57.40 -93.77 -25.62
C VAL A 327 55.92 -93.55 -25.80
N TRP A 328 55.40 -92.44 -25.28
CA TRP A 328 53.99 -92.11 -25.25
C TRP A 328 53.72 -90.88 -26.09
N ASP A 329 52.64 -90.90 -26.86
CA ASP A 329 52.09 -89.71 -27.51
C ASP A 329 51.15 -88.98 -26.56
N ILE A 330 51.38 -87.67 -26.37
CA ILE A 330 50.60 -86.87 -25.40
C ILE A 330 49.18 -86.63 -25.90
N SER A 331 48.98 -86.44 -27.20
CA SER A 331 47.68 -86.08 -27.78
C SER A 331 46.66 -87.21 -27.72
N SER A 332 47.10 -88.45 -27.89
CA SER A 332 46.30 -89.67 -27.88
C SER A 332 46.40 -90.41 -26.55
N GLY A 333 47.50 -90.24 -25.81
CA GLY A 333 47.80 -91.04 -24.62
C GLY A 333 48.31 -92.45 -24.96
N ALA A 334 48.57 -92.73 -26.24
CA ALA A 334 48.95 -94.05 -26.71
C ALA A 334 50.43 -94.34 -26.46
N GLU A 335 50.73 -95.58 -26.11
CA GLU A 335 52.09 -96.12 -26.18
C GLU A 335 52.48 -96.27 -27.66
N THR A 336 53.41 -95.45 -28.12
CA THR A 336 53.88 -95.43 -29.50
C THR A 336 55.05 -96.36 -29.76
N ALA A 337 55.86 -96.64 -28.73
CA ALA A 337 56.95 -97.60 -28.81
C ALA A 337 57.30 -98.17 -27.43
N VAL A 338 57.78 -99.42 -27.42
CA VAL A 338 58.39 -100.06 -26.24
C VAL A 338 59.79 -100.50 -26.62
N LEU A 339 60.77 -99.92 -25.93
CA LEU A 339 62.19 -100.22 -26.06
C LEU A 339 62.50 -101.39 -25.12
N LYS A 340 62.87 -102.52 -25.72
CA LYS A 340 63.26 -103.77 -25.04
C LYS A 340 64.72 -104.08 -25.36
N GLY A 341 65.41 -104.75 -24.45
CA GLY A 341 66.78 -105.24 -24.70
C GLY A 341 67.61 -105.38 -23.42
N HIS A 342 67.35 -104.58 -22.40
CA HIS A 342 68.03 -104.67 -21.11
C HIS A 342 67.59 -105.90 -20.32
N GLU A 343 68.54 -106.52 -19.61
CA GLU A 343 68.28 -107.71 -18.78
C GLU A 343 68.00 -107.34 -17.31
N ALA A 344 68.26 -106.08 -16.94
CA ALA A 344 67.95 -105.51 -15.64
C ALA A 344 67.03 -104.28 -15.73
N ALA A 345 66.64 -103.77 -14.57
CA ALA A 345 65.82 -102.57 -14.44
C ALA A 345 66.46 -101.35 -15.12
N LEU A 346 65.66 -100.57 -15.85
CA LEU A 346 66.10 -99.28 -16.36
C LEU A 346 66.07 -98.24 -15.26
N GLU A 347 67.10 -97.42 -15.19
CA GLU A 347 67.20 -96.30 -14.24
C GLU A 347 66.96 -94.95 -14.91
N ARG A 348 67.25 -94.84 -16.21
CA ARG A 348 67.03 -93.62 -16.99
C ARG A 348 66.59 -93.89 -18.42
N ALA A 349 65.79 -92.96 -18.93
CA ALA A 349 65.52 -92.84 -20.35
C ALA A 349 65.38 -91.37 -20.73
N GLU A 350 66.12 -90.93 -21.75
CA GLU A 350 66.12 -89.52 -22.18
C GLU A 350 66.09 -89.42 -23.71
N PHE A 351 65.40 -88.40 -24.21
CA PHE A 351 65.49 -88.03 -25.62
C PHE A 351 66.79 -87.30 -25.92
N SER A 352 67.36 -87.52 -27.10
CA SER A 352 68.37 -86.61 -27.63
C SER A 352 67.80 -85.19 -27.81
N PRO A 353 68.64 -84.13 -27.80
CA PRO A 353 68.17 -82.75 -27.93
C PRO A 353 67.41 -82.43 -29.23
N ASP A 354 67.58 -83.25 -30.27
CA ASP A 354 66.84 -83.18 -31.54
C ASP A 354 65.60 -84.09 -31.56
N GLY A 355 65.33 -84.83 -30.48
CA GLY A 355 64.20 -85.75 -30.33
C GLY A 355 64.26 -87.01 -31.21
N SER A 356 65.37 -87.25 -31.93
CA SER A 356 65.48 -88.33 -32.92
C SER A 356 65.93 -89.67 -32.34
N ARG A 357 66.59 -89.66 -31.17
CA ARG A 357 67.13 -90.84 -30.49
C ARG A 357 66.69 -90.87 -29.04
N ILE A 358 66.73 -92.05 -28.46
CA ILE A 358 66.50 -92.27 -27.04
C ILE A 358 67.70 -93.00 -26.48
N LEU A 359 68.22 -92.49 -25.37
CA LEU A 359 69.25 -93.14 -24.58
C LEU A 359 68.58 -93.83 -23.38
N THR A 360 68.92 -95.09 -23.15
CA THR A 360 68.49 -95.85 -21.98
C THR A 360 69.71 -96.31 -21.19
N ALA A 361 69.59 -96.41 -19.87
CA ALA A 361 70.61 -96.94 -18.99
C ALA A 361 69.99 -97.87 -17.95
N ALA A 362 70.62 -99.02 -17.71
CA ALA A 362 70.11 -100.06 -16.82
C ALA A 362 71.17 -100.59 -15.83
N ARG A 363 70.70 -101.34 -14.84
CA ARG A 363 71.56 -101.97 -13.80
C ARG A 363 72.38 -103.16 -14.28
N ASP A 364 72.25 -103.57 -15.53
CA ASP A 364 73.02 -104.67 -16.12
C ASP A 364 74.43 -104.22 -16.57
N GLY A 365 74.76 -102.95 -16.36
CA GLY A 365 76.05 -102.36 -16.73
C GLY A 365 76.08 -101.84 -18.17
N THR A 366 74.91 -101.71 -18.81
CA THR A 366 74.71 -101.11 -20.13
C THR A 366 73.68 -99.99 -20.09
#